data_AF-A0A972ZY34-F1
#
_entry.id   AF-A0A972ZY34-F1
#
_cell.length_a   1.000
_cell.length_b   1.000
_cell.length_c   1.000
_cell.angle_alpha   90.00
_cell.angle_beta   90.00
_cell.angle_gamma   90.00
#
_symmetry.space_group_name_H-M   'P 1'
#
loop_
_entity.id
_entity.type
_entity.pdbx_description
1 polymer ?
#
loop_
_entity_poly.entity_id
_entity_poly.type
_entity_poly.pdbx_seq_one_letter_code
_entity_poly.pdbx_strand_id
1 'polypeptide(L)'
;MSDRSFKLPEAVAGVLAALVLIVPMVLAFALVPERNVVGALGAEGLETQFRDHGYDLDRIADGRATVPRLFASQFPTDLPELDPAARRKLLFAKIMLPLILNENERINANRARAGRLIGRAHRARAEVRWLRRLAAD
;
A
#
# COMPACT_ATOMS: atom_id res chain seq x y z
N MET A 1 -5.13 29.92 -48.35
CA MET A 1 -4.32 29.49 -47.19
C MET A 1 -5.28 28.93 -46.16
N SER A 2 -4.95 27.75 -45.63
CA SER A 2 -5.86 26.81 -44.97
C SER A 2 -6.53 27.36 -43.71
N ASP A 3 -7.86 27.40 -43.68
CA ASP A 3 -8.62 27.43 -42.42
C ASP A 3 -9.78 26.42 -42.54
N ARG A 4 -9.57 25.24 -42.00
CA ARG A 4 -10.62 24.25 -41.73
C ARG A 4 -10.62 24.03 -40.23
N SER A 5 -11.22 24.97 -39.52
CA SER A 5 -11.55 24.80 -38.11
C SER A 5 -12.60 23.68 -38.02
N PHE A 6 -12.16 22.47 -37.70
CA PHE A 6 -13.01 21.29 -37.49
C PHE A 6 -13.86 21.52 -36.24
N LYS A 7 -15.05 22.08 -36.42
CA LYS A 7 -16.02 22.28 -35.34
C LYS A 7 -16.72 20.96 -35.05
N LEU A 8 -16.38 20.36 -33.92
CA LEU A 8 -17.08 19.21 -33.38
C LEU A 8 -18.53 19.62 -33.04
N PRO A 9 -19.54 18.76 -33.31
CA PRO A 9 -20.90 19.02 -32.88
C PRO A 9 -20.94 19.14 -31.35
N GLU A 10 -21.72 20.08 -30.80
CA GLU A 10 -21.76 20.36 -29.34
C GLU A 10 -22.04 19.11 -28.50
N ALA A 11 -22.83 18.17 -29.04
CA ALA A 11 -23.10 16.87 -28.44
C ALA A 11 -21.84 16.01 -28.25
N VAL A 12 -20.89 16.04 -29.21
CA VAL A 12 -19.65 15.26 -29.16
C VAL A 12 -18.64 15.90 -28.21
N ALA A 13 -18.60 17.24 -28.15
CA ALA A 13 -17.76 17.96 -27.21
C ALA A 13 -18.13 17.64 -25.75
N GLY A 14 -19.43 17.58 -25.43
CA GLY A 14 -19.92 17.21 -24.10
C GLY A 14 -19.56 15.77 -23.70
N VAL A 15 -19.71 14.81 -24.61
CA VAL A 15 -19.39 13.39 -24.34
C VAL A 15 -17.88 13.18 -24.17
N LEU A 16 -17.05 13.82 -24.99
CA LEU A 16 -15.60 13.75 -24.85
C LEU A 16 -15.12 14.40 -23.55
N ALA A 17 -15.70 15.54 -23.17
CA ALA A 17 -15.39 16.19 -21.89
C ALA A 17 -15.79 15.32 -20.69
N ALA A 18 -16.94 14.64 -20.76
CA ALA A 18 -17.38 13.70 -19.73
C ALA A 18 -16.47 12.47 -19.64
N LEU A 19 -16.03 11.91 -20.78
CA LEU A 19 -15.07 10.80 -20.82
C LEU A 19 -13.73 11.18 -20.18
N VAL A 20 -13.21 12.37 -20.46
CA VAL A 20 -11.94 12.86 -19.88
C VAL A 20 -12.02 13.00 -18.36
N LEU A 21 -13.20 13.22 -17.78
CA LEU A 21 -13.39 13.34 -16.33
C LEU A 21 -13.67 12.00 -15.64
N ILE A 22 -14.46 11.14 -16.29
CA ILE A 22 -14.91 9.85 -15.73
C ILE A 22 -13.80 8.79 -15.84
N VAL A 23 -13.10 8.72 -16.97
CA VAL A 23 -12.05 7.71 -17.21
C VAL A 23 -10.94 7.77 -16.17
N PRO A 24 -10.31 8.91 -15.83
CA PRO A 24 -9.29 8.94 -14.80
C PRO A 24 -9.84 8.66 -13.40
N MET A 25 -11.11 8.97 -13.12
CA MET A 25 -11.73 8.64 -11.83
C MET A 25 -11.97 7.13 -11.68
N VAL A 26 -12.50 6.48 -12.72
CA VAL A 26 -12.69 5.02 -12.77
C VAL A 26 -11.34 4.30 -12.76
N LEU A 27 -10.36 4.82 -13.50
CA LEU A 27 -9.01 4.29 -13.53
C LEU A 27 -8.34 4.45 -12.15
N ALA A 28 -8.45 5.61 -11.52
CA ALA A 28 -7.95 5.83 -10.16
C ALA A 28 -8.60 4.86 -9.16
N PHE A 29 -9.91 4.65 -9.24
CA PHE A 29 -10.63 3.68 -8.42
C PHE A 29 -10.17 2.23 -8.67
N ALA A 30 -9.96 1.83 -9.93
CA ALA A 30 -9.49 0.49 -10.29
C ALA A 30 -7.99 0.25 -9.96
N LEU A 31 -7.19 1.31 -9.86
CA LEU A 31 -5.78 1.25 -9.44
C LEU A 31 -5.58 1.34 -7.92
N VAL A 32 -6.64 1.63 -7.14
CA VAL A 32 -6.57 1.45 -5.68
C VAL A 32 -6.48 -0.06 -5.43
N PRO A 33 -5.37 -0.57 -4.87
CA PRO A 33 -5.32 -1.97 -4.51
C PRO A 33 -6.40 -2.20 -3.45
N GLU A 34 -7.40 -3.01 -3.79
CA GLU A 34 -8.36 -3.56 -2.84
C GLU A 34 -7.54 -4.05 -1.65
N ARG A 35 -7.81 -3.51 -0.46
CA ARG A 35 -7.26 -4.13 0.75
C ARG A 35 -7.91 -5.51 0.80
N ASN A 36 -7.15 -6.53 0.41
CA ASN A 36 -7.61 -7.91 0.42
C ASN A 36 -7.77 -8.33 1.89
N VAL A 37 -8.95 -8.02 2.41
CA VAL A 37 -9.40 -8.30 3.76
C VAL A 37 -10.21 -9.57 3.70
N VAL A 38 -9.70 -10.59 4.37
CA VAL A 38 -10.29 -11.91 4.41
C VAL A 38 -11.24 -11.99 5.60
N GLY A 39 -12.52 -12.29 5.34
CA GLY A 39 -13.56 -12.41 6.37
C GLY A 39 -13.49 -13.74 7.10
N ALA A 40 -13.12 -13.72 8.40
CA ALA A 40 -12.89 -14.95 9.15
C ALA A 40 -14.20 -15.59 9.66
N LEU A 41 -14.58 -16.73 9.08
CA LEU A 41 -15.50 -17.72 9.66
C LEU A 41 -14.71 -18.63 10.63
N GLY A 42 -14.07 -18.05 11.64
CA GLY A 42 -13.18 -18.76 12.57
C GLY A 42 -11.80 -19.13 11.97
N ALA A 43 -11.00 -19.88 12.72
CA ALA A 43 -9.62 -20.23 12.37
C ALA A 43 -9.53 -21.10 11.10
N GLU A 44 -10.40 -22.11 10.96
CA GLU A 44 -10.38 -23.01 9.79
C GLU A 44 -10.80 -22.31 8.48
N GLY A 45 -11.80 -21.44 8.55
CA GLY A 45 -12.24 -20.65 7.39
C GLY A 45 -11.12 -19.72 6.90
N LEU A 46 -10.43 -19.07 7.84
CA LEU A 46 -9.31 -18.20 7.52
C LEU A 46 -8.13 -18.95 6.92
N GLU A 47 -7.80 -20.14 7.45
CA GLU A 47 -6.76 -21.00 6.88
C GLU A 47 -7.10 -21.43 5.44
N THR A 48 -8.36 -21.78 5.18
CA THR A 48 -8.84 -22.12 3.84
C THR A 48 -8.70 -20.95 2.89
N GLN A 49 -9.14 -19.75 3.27
CA GLN A 49 -8.99 -18.57 2.43
C GLN A 49 -7.52 -18.24 2.14
N PHE A 50 -6.64 -18.32 3.13
CA PHE A 50 -5.20 -18.14 2.90
C PHE A 50 -4.63 -19.16 1.92
N ARG A 51 -5.04 -20.43 2.01
CA ARG A 51 -4.64 -21.47 1.06
C ARG A 51 -5.14 -21.17 -0.35
N ASP A 52 -6.40 -20.75 -0.49
CA ASP A 52 -7.02 -20.48 -1.78
C ASP A 52 -6.38 -19.27 -2.49
N HIS A 53 -5.85 -18.32 -1.71
CA HIS A 53 -5.03 -17.21 -2.21
C HIS A 53 -3.54 -17.57 -2.40
N GLY A 54 -3.15 -18.84 -2.27
CA GLY A 54 -1.80 -19.31 -2.52
C GLY A 54 -0.77 -18.88 -1.48
N TYR A 55 -1.20 -18.57 -0.25
CA TYR A 55 -0.29 -18.17 0.82
C TYR A 55 0.41 -19.38 1.45
N ASP A 56 1.61 -19.66 0.93
CA ASP A 56 2.48 -20.76 1.34
C ASP A 56 3.75 -20.24 2.03
N LEU A 57 3.89 -20.53 3.33
CA LEU A 57 5.01 -20.08 4.14
C LEU A 57 6.31 -20.83 3.83
N ASP A 58 6.25 -22.08 3.40
CA ASP A 58 7.45 -22.87 3.09
C ASP A 58 8.11 -22.30 1.83
N ARG A 59 7.30 -21.96 0.82
CA ARG A 59 7.80 -21.27 -0.38
C ARG A 59 8.37 -19.89 -0.08
N ILE A 60 7.83 -19.19 0.92
CA ILE A 60 8.34 -17.88 1.35
C ILE A 60 9.66 -18.03 2.10
N ALA A 61 9.77 -19.02 2.99
CA ALA A 61 11.00 -19.31 3.71
C ALA A 61 12.14 -19.70 2.77
N ASP A 62 11.83 -20.46 1.72
CA ASP A 62 12.77 -20.86 0.67
C ASP A 62 13.05 -19.75 -0.36
N GLY A 63 12.46 -18.56 -0.20
CA GLY A 63 12.63 -17.42 -1.11
C GLY A 63 11.98 -17.60 -2.49
N ARG A 64 11.18 -18.64 -2.70
CA ARG A 64 10.47 -18.93 -3.96
C ARG A 64 9.13 -18.20 -4.09
N ALA A 65 8.68 -17.52 -3.04
CA ALA A 65 7.47 -16.72 -3.00
C ALA A 65 7.65 -15.52 -2.05
N THR A 66 6.77 -14.55 -2.17
CA THR A 66 6.74 -13.37 -1.28
C THR A 66 5.47 -13.42 -0.43
N VAL A 67 5.54 -12.83 0.78
CA VAL A 67 4.38 -12.68 1.64
C VAL A 67 3.32 -11.83 0.93
N PRO A 68 2.10 -12.36 0.71
CA PRO A 68 1.04 -11.61 0.08
C PRO A 68 0.52 -10.52 1.02
N ARG A 69 0.04 -9.40 0.45
CA ARG A 69 -0.67 -8.33 1.19
C ARG A 69 -2.11 -8.74 1.48
N LEU A 70 -2.26 -9.84 2.21
CA LEU A 70 -3.54 -10.45 2.57
C LEU A 70 -3.72 -10.31 4.08
N PHE A 71 -4.77 -9.62 4.50
CA PHE A 71 -4.99 -9.28 5.90
C PHE A 71 -6.27 -9.95 6.40
N ALA A 72 -6.22 -10.58 7.57
CA ALA A 72 -7.44 -11.01 8.23
C ALA A 72 -8.22 -9.79 8.71
N SER A 73 -9.55 -9.76 8.50
CA SER A 73 -10.40 -8.70 9.04
C SER A 73 -10.40 -8.66 10.57
N GLN A 74 -10.29 -9.85 11.17
CA GLN A 74 -10.33 -10.07 12.60
C GLN A 74 -9.40 -11.22 12.98
N PHE A 75 -8.90 -11.19 14.20
CA PHE A 75 -8.13 -12.30 14.73
C PHE A 75 -9.09 -13.42 15.18
N PRO A 76 -8.90 -14.67 14.72
CA PRO A 76 -9.79 -15.78 15.08
C PRO A 76 -9.73 -16.07 16.59
N THR A 77 -10.87 -15.97 17.27
CA THR A 77 -10.98 -16.19 18.73
C THR A 77 -10.82 -17.66 19.11
N ASP A 78 -11.16 -18.56 18.19
CA ASP A 78 -11.05 -20.01 18.26
C ASP A 78 -9.66 -20.54 17.87
N LEU A 79 -8.71 -19.66 17.51
CA LEU A 79 -7.33 -20.06 17.20
C LEU A 79 -6.67 -20.94 18.28
N PRO A 80 -6.86 -20.69 19.59
CA PRO A 80 -6.28 -21.53 20.64
C PRO A 80 -6.76 -23.00 20.60
N GLU A 81 -7.97 -23.23 20.10
CA GLU A 81 -8.61 -24.55 19.99
C GLU A 81 -8.08 -25.34 18.78
N LEU A 82 -7.36 -24.67 17.87
CA LEU A 82 -6.81 -25.29 16.67
C LEU A 82 -5.66 -26.22 17.01
N ASP A 83 -5.85 -27.52 16.84
CA ASP A 83 -4.80 -28.52 16.98
C ASP A 83 -4.40 -29.14 15.63
N PRO A 84 -3.15 -29.63 15.51
CA PRO A 84 -2.09 -29.58 16.51
C PRO A 84 -1.46 -28.17 16.64
N ALA A 85 -0.72 -27.93 17.74
CA ALA A 85 -0.05 -26.65 18.02
C ALA A 85 0.82 -26.12 16.87
N ALA A 86 1.36 -27.00 16.00
CA ALA A 86 2.08 -26.61 14.79
C ALA A 86 1.19 -25.87 13.78
N ARG A 87 -0.03 -26.38 13.53
CA ARG A 87 -1.04 -25.76 12.66
C ARG A 87 -1.44 -24.38 13.17
N ARG A 88 -1.64 -24.27 14.49
CA ARG A 88 -1.92 -23.00 15.18
C ARG A 88 -0.82 -21.96 14.98
N LYS A 89 0.45 -22.36 15.16
CA LYS A 89 1.60 -21.47 14.95
C LYS A 89 1.74 -21.02 13.49
N LEU A 90 1.51 -21.94 12.55
CA LEU A 90 1.49 -21.64 11.11
C LEU A 90 0.42 -20.61 10.77
N LEU A 91 -0.83 -20.83 11.19
CA LEU A 91 -1.91 -19.89 10.94
C LEU A 91 -1.63 -18.53 11.61
N PHE A 92 -1.16 -18.51 12.85
CA PHE A 92 -0.74 -17.28 13.52
C PHE A 92 0.30 -16.50 12.71
N ALA A 93 1.35 -17.19 12.23
CA ALA A 93 2.37 -16.57 11.41
C ALA A 93 1.80 -16.00 10.10
N LYS A 94 0.88 -16.73 9.44
CA LYS A 94 0.19 -16.23 8.24
C LYS A 94 -0.60 -14.95 8.53
N ILE A 95 -1.30 -14.87 9.66
CA ILE A 95 -2.05 -13.66 10.03
C ILE A 95 -1.12 -12.48 10.34
N MET A 96 -0.05 -12.72 11.11
CA MET A 96 0.81 -11.64 11.63
C MET A 96 1.83 -11.13 10.63
N LEU A 97 2.44 -12.00 9.83
CA LEU A 97 3.58 -11.63 8.98
C LEU A 97 3.26 -10.50 7.97
N PRO A 98 2.11 -10.48 7.27
CA PRO A 98 1.73 -9.38 6.40
C PRO A 98 1.57 -8.05 7.15
N LEU A 99 1.01 -8.09 8.37
CA LEU A 99 0.83 -6.90 9.21
C LEU A 99 2.17 -6.32 9.65
N ILE A 100 3.09 -7.17 10.10
CA ILE A 100 4.44 -6.78 10.52
C ILE A 100 5.18 -6.13 9.35
N LEU A 101 5.14 -6.74 8.17
CA LEU A 101 5.81 -6.20 6.98
C LEU A 101 5.22 -4.85 6.55
N ASN A 102 3.90 -4.73 6.54
CA ASN A 102 3.22 -3.48 6.21
C ASN A 102 3.59 -2.36 7.19
N GLU A 103 3.67 -2.67 8.49
CA GLU A 103 4.06 -1.68 9.50
C GLU A 103 5.54 -1.31 9.39
N ASN A 104 6.42 -2.27 9.08
CA ASN A 104 7.84 -2.00 8.82
C ASN A 104 8.03 -1.06 7.63
N GLU A 105 7.30 -1.27 6.53
CA GLU A 105 7.30 -0.36 5.39
C GLU A 105 6.88 1.06 5.79
N ARG A 106 5.81 1.18 6.59
CA ARG A 106 5.33 2.47 7.10
C ARG A 106 6.37 3.17 7.98
N ILE A 107 7.01 2.45 8.89
CA ILE A 107 8.07 2.98 9.76
C ILE A 107 9.25 3.46 8.91
N ASN A 108 9.67 2.68 7.92
CA ASN A 108 10.78 3.05 7.04
C ASN A 108 10.48 4.30 6.22
N ALA A 109 9.27 4.41 5.67
CA ALA A 109 8.81 5.62 4.98
C ALA A 109 8.83 6.85 5.90
N ASN A 110 8.37 6.69 7.14
CA ASN A 110 8.38 7.75 8.15
C ASN A 110 9.80 8.19 8.52
N ARG A 111 10.73 7.25 8.71
CA ARG A 111 12.15 7.54 8.97
C ARG A 111 12.79 8.28 7.81
N ALA A 112 12.55 7.86 6.57
CA ALA A 112 13.04 8.57 5.39
C ALA A 112 12.50 10.01 5.32
N ARG A 113 11.21 10.20 5.63
CA ARG A 113 10.58 11.54 5.70
C ARG A 113 11.21 12.39 6.79
N ALA A 114 11.43 11.83 7.98
CA ALA A 114 12.08 12.52 9.09
C ALA A 114 13.52 12.95 8.71
N GLY A 115 14.30 12.05 8.10
CA GLY A 115 15.65 12.36 7.61
C GLY A 115 15.67 13.53 6.62
N ARG A 116 14.71 13.57 5.66
CA ARG A 116 14.59 14.69 4.72
C ARG A 116 14.26 16.02 5.41
N LEU A 117 13.39 16.01 6.42
CA LEU A 117 13.03 17.20 7.19
C LEU A 117 14.23 17.73 7.99
N ILE A 118 14.92 16.84 8.69
CA ILE A 118 16.13 17.15 9.46
C ILE A 118 17.21 17.73 8.54
N GLY A 119 17.49 17.07 7.41
CA GLY A 119 18.47 17.55 6.43
C GLY A 119 18.15 18.95 5.88
N ARG A 120 16.88 19.25 5.60
CA ARG A 120 16.44 20.60 5.20
C ARG A 120 16.67 21.63 6.31
N ALA A 121 16.32 21.29 7.55
CA ALA A 121 16.53 22.19 8.69
C ALA A 121 18.03 22.48 8.92
N HIS A 122 18.90 21.48 8.77
CA HIS A 122 20.35 21.68 8.86
C HIS A 122 20.87 22.63 7.78
N ARG A 123 20.46 22.45 6.52
CA ARG A 123 20.85 23.35 5.42
C ARG A 123 20.39 24.78 5.66
N ALA A 124 19.13 24.99 6.05
CA ALA A 124 18.60 26.31 6.35
C ALA A 124 19.38 27.01 7.49
N ARG A 125 19.72 26.29 8.57
CA ARG A 125 20.54 26.83 9.66
C ARG A 125 21.96 27.17 9.22
N ALA A 126 22.56 26.35 8.35
CA ALA A 126 23.90 26.60 7.81
C ALA A 126 23.91 27.87 6.94
N GLU A 127 22.89 28.04 6.11
CA GLU A 127 22.69 29.22 5.27
C GLU A 127 22.59 30.50 6.10
N VAL A 128 21.71 30.51 7.13
CA VAL A 128 21.57 31.66 8.02
C VAL A 128 22.89 32.00 8.73
N ARG A 129 23.67 30.98 9.14
CA ARG A 129 25.00 31.21 9.74
C ARG A 129 25.99 31.80 8.75
N TRP A 130 25.96 31.36 7.49
CA TRP A 130 26.82 31.90 6.44
C TRP A 130 26.47 33.35 6.13
N LEU A 131 25.18 33.67 5.95
CA LEU A 131 24.70 35.04 5.73
C LEU A 131 25.08 35.99 6.87
N ARG A 132 24.97 35.54 8.13
CA ARG A 132 25.37 36.34 9.30
C ARG A 132 26.85 36.66 9.35
N ARG A 133 27.72 35.75 8.88
CA ARG A 133 29.17 36.02 8.79
C ARG A 133 29.45 37.04 7.69
N LEU A 134 28.84 36.85 6.51
CA LEU A 134 29.03 37.76 5.38
C LEU A 134 28.58 39.20 5.69
N ALA A 135 27.53 39.38 6.50
CA ALA A 135 27.05 40.69 6.90
C ALA A 135 27.87 41.35 8.03
N ALA A 136 28.78 40.60 8.65
CA ALA A 136 29.65 41.09 9.73
C ALA A 136 31.05 41.48 9.24
N ASP A 137 31.40 41.11 8.00
CA ASP A 137 32.60 41.52 7.27
C ASP A 137 32.30 42.76 6.41
#